data_AF-A0A7C5QFS2-F1
#
_entry.id   AF-A0A7C5QFS2-F1
#
_cell.length_a   1.000
_cell.length_b   1.000
_cell.length_c   1.000
_cell.angle_alpha   90.00
_cell.angle_beta   90.00
_cell.angle_gamma   90.00
#
_symmetry.space_group_name_H-M   'P 1'
#
loop_
_entity.id
_entity.type
_entity.pdbx_description
1 polymer ?
#
loop_
_entity_poly.entity_id
_entity_poly.type
_entity_poly.pdbx_seq_one_letter_code
_entity_poly.pdbx_strand_id
1 'polypeptide(L)' 'IQREDDKEETVKNRLDVYHDQTEPLISYYTDWSNSGEANAPKYHHIAGIGSVEDIRDAIFKALEA' A
#
# COMPACT_ATOMS: atom_id res chain seq x y z
N ILE A 1 21.26 14.09 -12.62
CA ILE A 1 20.10 14.98 -12.87
C ILE A 1 18.96 14.46 -12.00
N GLN A 2 18.31 15.32 -11.21
CA GLN A 2 17.13 14.99 -10.41
C GLN A 2 15.88 15.17 -11.28
N ARG A 3 14.87 14.30 -11.14
CA ARG A 3 13.61 14.48 -11.85
C ARG A 3 12.80 15.59 -11.19
N GLU A 4 11.97 16.27 -11.96
CA GLU A 4 11.17 17.40 -11.47
C GLU A 4 10.15 16.97 -10.38
N ASP A 5 9.69 15.71 -10.42
CA ASP A 5 8.75 15.16 -9.44
C ASP A 5 9.40 14.70 -8.13
N ASP A 6 10.73 14.62 -8.08
CA ASP A 6 11.50 14.26 -6.89
C ASP A 6 11.85 15.50 -6.02
N LYS A 7 11.36 16.69 -6.36
CA LYS A 7 11.53 17.90 -5.53
C LYS A 7 10.71 17.78 -4.24
N GLU A 8 11.26 18.23 -3.12
CA GLU A 8 10.63 18.10 -1.79
C GLU A 8 9.19 18.63 -1.75
N GLU A 9 8.93 19.79 -2.33
CA GLU A 9 7.59 20.38 -2.43
C GLU A 9 6.62 19.46 -3.18
N THR A 10 7.04 18.92 -4.32
CA THR A 10 6.23 17.97 -5.10
C THR A 10 5.97 16.67 -4.33
N VAL A 11 6.98 16.16 -3.62
CA VAL A 11 6.84 14.95 -2.80
C VAL A 11 5.85 15.17 -1.66
N LYS A 12 5.94 16.28 -0.93
CA LYS A 12 4.99 16.63 0.14
C LYS A 12 3.55 16.73 -0.38
N ASN A 13 3.35 17.48 -1.47
CA ASN A 13 2.03 17.61 -2.08
C ASN A 13 1.45 16.24 -2.51
N ARG A 14 2.29 15.32 -3.00
CA ARG A 14 1.86 13.95 -3.34
C ARG A 14 1.50 13.12 -2.12
N LEU A 15 2.20 13.29 -1.00
CA LEU A 15 1.86 12.63 0.27
C LEU A 15 0.52 13.15 0.82
N ASP A 16 0.29 14.45 0.79
CA ASP A 16 -0.98 15.04 1.23
C ASP A 16 -2.16 14.49 0.40
N VAL A 17 -2.04 14.50 -0.93
CA VAL A 17 -3.05 13.93 -1.84
C VAL A 17 -3.25 12.43 -1.61
N TYR A 18 -2.17 11.69 -1.31
CA TYR A 18 -2.26 10.26 -0.99
C TYR A 18 -3.11 10.04 0.28
N HIS A 19 -2.84 10.78 1.36
CA HIS A 19 -3.60 10.67 2.60
C HIS A 19 -5.08 11.07 2.42
N ASP A 20 -5.35 12.11 1.64
CA ASP A 20 -6.71 12.58 1.42
C ASP A 20 -7.55 11.66 0.51
N GLN A 21 -6.93 11.05 -0.50
CA GLN A 21 -7.68 10.38 -1.58
C GLN A 21 -7.39 8.89 -1.73
N THR A 22 -6.19 8.43 -1.40
CA THR A 22 -5.76 7.04 -1.65
C THR A 22 -5.79 6.19 -0.38
N GLU A 23 -5.33 6.72 0.75
CA GLU A 23 -5.36 6.02 2.04
C GLU A 23 -6.76 5.53 2.46
N PRO A 24 -7.87 6.26 2.22
CA PRO A 24 -9.20 5.75 2.55
C PRO A 24 -9.57 4.42 1.86
N LEU A 25 -8.95 4.12 0.70
CA LEU A 25 -9.15 2.84 0.01
C LEU A 25 -8.63 1.66 0.83
N ILE A 26 -7.69 1.87 1.75
CA ILE A 26 -7.21 0.84 2.67
C ILE A 26 -8.36 0.31 3.52
N SER A 27 -9.15 1.21 4.15
CA SER A 27 -10.31 0.80 4.94
C SER A 27 -11.30 0.05 4.07
N TYR A 28 -11.64 0.61 2.90
CA TYR A 28 -12.59 -0.02 1.98
C TYR A 28 -12.21 -1.47 1.63
N TYR A 29 -10.96 -1.72 1.20
CA TYR A 29 -10.54 -3.07 0.83
C TYR A 29 -10.35 -4.00 2.03
N THR A 30 -9.97 -3.47 3.20
CA THR A 30 -9.90 -4.24 4.44
C THR A 30 -11.30 -4.71 4.86
N ASP A 31 -12.27 -3.80 4.88
CA ASP A 31 -13.66 -4.09 5.22
C ASP A 31 -14.29 -5.06 4.22
N TRP A 32 -14.01 -4.88 2.93
CA TRP A 32 -14.47 -5.79 1.88
C TRP A 32 -13.88 -7.19 2.07
N SER A 33 -12.58 -7.30 2.34
CA SER A 33 -11.93 -8.59 2.63
C SER A 33 -12.58 -9.30 3.83
N ASN A 34 -13.01 -8.54 4.84
CA ASN A 34 -13.64 -9.06 6.05
C ASN A 34 -15.15 -9.33 5.90
N SER A 35 -15.80 -8.90 4.81
CA SER A 35 -17.26 -8.99 4.66
C SER A 35 -17.76 -10.42 4.38
N GLY A 36 -16.88 -11.32 3.94
CA GLY A 36 -17.24 -12.69 3.56
C GLY A 36 -17.97 -12.80 2.22
N GLU A 37 -18.04 -11.70 1.45
CA GLU A 37 -18.58 -11.73 0.09
C GLU A 37 -17.74 -12.63 -0.82
N ALA A 38 -18.41 -13.37 -1.72
CA ALA A 38 -17.76 -14.39 -2.56
C ALA A 38 -16.64 -13.85 -3.47
N ASN A 39 -16.65 -12.55 -3.79
CA ASN A 39 -15.66 -11.89 -4.64
C ASN A 39 -14.74 -10.93 -3.87
N ALA A 40 -14.82 -10.92 -2.54
CA ALA A 40 -13.93 -10.09 -1.74
C ALA A 40 -12.47 -10.53 -1.92
N PRO A 41 -11.54 -9.60 -2.20
CA PRO A 41 -10.13 -9.95 -2.30
C PRO A 41 -9.57 -10.33 -0.93
N LYS A 42 -8.52 -11.16 -0.89
CA LYS A 42 -7.67 -11.26 0.29
C LYS A 42 -6.86 -9.96 0.44
N TYR A 43 -6.96 -9.30 1.58
CA TYR A 43 -6.17 -8.10 1.88
C TYR A 43 -4.96 -8.47 2.75
N HIS A 44 -3.77 -7.99 2.37
CA HIS A 44 -2.53 -8.18 3.12
C HIS A 44 -1.80 -6.84 3.29
N HIS A 45 -1.50 -6.48 4.54
CA HIS A 45 -0.63 -5.35 4.87
C HIS A 45 0.79 -5.85 5.12
N ILE A 46 1.76 -5.31 4.37
CA ILE A 46 3.19 -5.62 4.50
C ILE A 46 3.95 -4.34 4.86
N ALA A 47 4.78 -4.39 5.91
CA ALA A 47 5.61 -3.26 6.30
C ALA A 47 6.69 -3.00 5.22
N GLY A 48 6.72 -1.79 4.65
CA GLY A 48 7.67 -1.39 3.61
C GLY A 48 9.03 -0.88 4.12
N ILE A 49 9.41 -1.22 5.35
CA ILE A 49 10.65 -0.77 6.00
C ILE A 49 11.54 -1.99 6.24
N GLY A 50 12.79 -1.95 5.76
CA GLY A 50 13.74 -3.06 5.90
C GLY A 50 14.53 -3.30 4.61
N SER A 51 15.12 -4.49 4.49
CA SER A 51 15.76 -4.92 3.24
C SER A 51 14.71 -5.26 2.19
N VAL A 52 15.10 -5.19 0.91
CA VAL A 52 14.22 -5.56 -0.20
C VAL A 52 13.89 -7.05 -0.15
N GLU A 53 14.84 -7.87 0.28
CA GLU A 53 14.71 -9.31 0.44
C GLU A 53 13.65 -9.67 1.49
N ASP A 54 13.69 -9.02 2.66
CA ASP A 54 12.71 -9.26 3.73
C ASP A 54 11.29 -8.88 3.29
N ILE A 55 11.14 -7.75 2.60
CA ILE A 55 9.84 -7.29 2.08
C ILE A 55 9.32 -8.24 1.00
N ARG A 56 10.18 -8.67 0.08
CA ARG A 56 9.84 -9.66 -0.96
C ARG A 56 9.34 -10.96 -0.35
N ASP A 57 10.07 -11.49 0.64
CA ASP A 57 9.73 -12.77 1.26
C ASP A 57 8.42 -12.68 2.07
N ALA A 58 8.17 -11.52 2.70
CA ALA A 58 6.89 -11.24 3.36
C ALA A 58 5.71 -11.21 2.37
N ILE A 59 5.91 -10.64 1.17
CA ILE A 59 4.89 -10.64 0.11
C ILE A 59 4.61 -12.07 -0.37
N PHE A 60 5.64 -12.87 -0.68
CA PHE A 60 5.43 -14.26 -1.11
C PHE A 60 4.72 -15.10 -0.06
N LYS A 61 5.11 -14.96 1.21
CA LYS A 61 4.44 -15.65 2.32
C LYS A 61 2.96 -15.28 2.44
N ALA A 62 2.60 -14.03 2.17
CA ALA A 62 1.21 -13.58 2.21
C ALA A 62 0.36 -14.18 1.08
N LEU A 63 0.96 -14.39 -0.11
CA LEU A 63 0.26 -14.94 -1.28
C LEU A 63 0.06 -16.47 -1.21
N GLU A 64 0.88 -17.18 -0.42
CA GLU A 64 0.76 -18.64 -0.23
C GLU A 64 -0.31 -19.04 0.80
N ALA A 65 -0.82 -18.08 1.58
CA ALA A 65 -1.83 -18.29 2.64
C ALA A 65 -3.27 -18.30 2.11
#